data_AF-A0A926CBE0-F1
#
_entry.id   AF-A0A926CBE0-F1
#
_cell.length_a   1.000
_cell.length_b   1.000
_cell.length_c   1.000
_cell.angle_alpha   90.00
_cell.angle_beta   90.00
_cell.angle_gamma   90.00
#
_symmetry.space_group_name_H-M   'P 1'
#
loop_
_entity.id
_entity.type
_entity.pdbx_description
1 polymer ?
#
loop_
_entity_poly.entity_id
_entity_poly.type
_entity_poly.pdbx_seq_one_letter_code
_entity_poly.pdbx_strand_id
1 'polypeptide(L)'
;DVQFGPQLFARDPDRCCGIRKVSPLAEALRPFDAWISGIRRDQSPTRAATEPLQWSAKHGLLKISPLAFWSERDVWRYIQAHHVPYNLLLDQGYPSLGCTPCTQPTSGENSRAGRWAGSGKVECGIHL
;
A
#
# COMPACT_ATOMS: atom_id res chain seq x y z
N ASP A 1 7.63 17.49 12.73
CA ASP A 1 8.98 17.61 13.32
C ASP A 1 8.97 18.17 14.72
N VAL A 2 8.08 19.10 15.06
CA VAL A 2 7.96 19.69 16.41
C VAL A 2 7.88 18.64 17.54
N GLN A 3 7.08 17.58 17.38
CA GLN A 3 6.89 16.58 18.45
C GLN A 3 7.87 15.40 18.42
N PHE A 4 8.37 15.00 17.25
CA PHE A 4 9.15 13.76 17.08
C PHE A 4 10.53 13.97 16.47
N GLY A 5 10.93 15.23 16.27
CA GLY A 5 12.12 15.61 15.53
C GLY A 5 11.98 15.40 14.01
N PRO A 6 12.99 15.85 13.24
CA PRO A 6 13.02 15.70 11.80
C PRO A 6 13.19 14.24 11.37
N GLN A 7 12.80 13.97 10.12
CA GLN A 7 13.05 12.71 9.39
C GLN A 7 12.65 11.43 10.15
N LEU A 8 11.51 11.45 10.86
CA LEU A 8 11.01 10.26 11.56
C LEU A 8 10.86 9.04 10.63
N PHE A 9 10.56 9.26 9.35
CA PHE A 9 10.46 8.19 8.34
C PHE A 9 11.75 7.38 8.17
N ALA A 10 12.93 7.99 8.40
CA ALA A 10 14.23 7.33 8.26
C ALA A 10 14.66 6.68 9.56
N ARG A 11 14.45 7.38 10.69
CA ARG A 11 14.88 6.90 12.02
C ARG A 11 13.97 5.82 12.61
N ASP A 12 12.67 5.91 12.35
CA ASP A 12 11.66 4.99 12.87
C ASP A 12 10.46 4.93 11.89
N PRO A 13 10.59 4.18 10.78
CA PRO A 13 9.56 4.11 9.75
C PRO A 13 8.25 3.49 10.24
N ASP A 14 8.30 2.61 11.26
CA ASP A 14 7.11 1.99 11.86
C ASP A 14 6.32 3.00 12.66
N ARG A 15 6.96 3.76 13.56
CA ARG A 15 6.29 4.84 14.28
C ARG A 15 5.80 5.94 13.34
N CYS A 16 6.58 6.27 12.32
CA CYS A 16 6.17 7.21 11.28
C CYS A 16 4.88 6.77 10.60
N CYS A 17 4.81 5.51 10.15
CA CYS A 17 3.61 4.97 9.51
C CYS A 17 2.45 4.78 10.49
N GLY A 18 2.72 4.38 11.74
CA GLY A 18 1.72 4.24 12.78
C GLY A 18 0.92 5.52 12.99
N ILE A 19 1.64 6.64 13.15
CA ILE A 19 1.04 7.95 13.38
C ILE A 19 0.40 8.52 12.12
N ARG A 20 1.05 8.39 10.96
CA ARG A 20 0.61 9.08 9.73
C ARG A 20 -0.33 8.27 8.84
N LYS A 21 -0.48 6.97 9.09
CA LYS A 21 -1.24 6.07 8.23
C LYS A 21 -2.19 5.17 9.01
N VAL A 22 -1.66 4.42 9.97
CA VAL A 22 -2.43 3.35 10.63
C VAL A 22 -3.49 3.94 11.55
N SER A 23 -3.09 4.85 12.45
CA SER A 23 -4.02 5.49 13.39
C SER A 23 -5.08 6.35 12.69
N PRO A 24 -4.75 7.23 11.71
CA PRO A 24 -5.75 8.00 10.98
C PRO A 24 -6.71 7.12 10.18
N LEU A 25 -6.22 6.03 9.56
CA LEU A 25 -7.08 5.10 8.86
C LEU A 25 -8.06 4.41 9.82
N ALA A 26 -7.57 3.93 10.96
CA ALA A 26 -8.43 3.28 11.96
C ALA A 26 -9.54 4.24 12.44
N GLU A 27 -9.22 5.51 12.65
CA GLU A 27 -10.20 6.52 13.01
C GLU A 27 -11.24 6.77 11.91
N ALA A 28 -10.77 6.92 10.67
CA ALA A 28 -11.60 7.19 9.50
C ALA A 28 -12.53 6.01 9.14
N LEU A 29 -12.14 4.78 9.49
CA LEU A 29 -12.93 3.58 9.20
C LEU A 29 -14.06 3.33 10.20
N ARG A 30 -14.05 3.95 11.39
CA ARG A 30 -15.04 3.71 12.45
C ARG A 30 -16.53 3.78 12.04
N PRO A 31 -16.97 4.70 11.16
CA PRO A 31 -18.39 4.81 10.82
C PRO A 31 -18.82 3.83 9.72
N PHE A 32 -17.95 2.94 9.24
CA PHE A 32 -18.21 2.06 8.10
C PHE A 32 -18.22 0.58 8.50
N ASP A 33 -19.15 -0.18 7.91
CA ASP A 33 -19.23 -1.63 8.10
C ASP A 33 -18.31 -2.41 7.17
N ALA A 34 -17.80 -1.76 6.11
CA ALA A 34 -16.93 -2.39 5.14
C ALA A 34 -15.88 -1.43 4.54
N TRP A 35 -14.74 -1.99 4.13
CA TRP A 35 -13.62 -1.29 3.51
C TRP A 35 -13.16 -2.01 2.25
N ILE A 36 -13.24 -1.34 1.09
CA ILE A 36 -12.69 -1.84 -0.18
C ILE A 36 -11.22 -1.43 -0.32
N SER A 37 -10.36 -2.37 -0.70
CA SER A 37 -8.92 -2.11 -0.94
C SER A 37 -8.44 -2.70 -2.26
N GLY A 38 -7.47 -2.05 -2.89
CA GLY A 38 -6.80 -2.52 -4.12
C GLY A 38 -5.65 -3.51 -3.86
N ILE A 39 -5.68 -4.24 -2.74
CA ILE A 39 -4.65 -5.24 -2.42
C ILE A 39 -4.78 -6.44 -3.36
N ARG A 40 -3.63 -6.97 -3.82
CA ARG A 40 -3.56 -8.13 -4.71
C ARG A 40 -2.52 -9.12 -4.20
N ARG A 41 -2.71 -10.40 -4.51
CA ARG A 41 -1.82 -11.49 -4.07
C ARG A 41 -0.42 -11.39 -4.68
N ASP A 42 -0.29 -10.81 -5.88
CA ASP A 42 0.96 -10.70 -6.63
C ASP A 42 1.89 -9.57 -6.17
N GLN A 43 1.47 -8.74 -5.19
CA GLN A 43 2.20 -7.52 -4.80
C GLN A 43 3.35 -7.76 -3.81
N SER A 44 3.27 -8.79 -2.96
CA SER A 44 4.32 -9.16 -2.01
C SER A 44 4.03 -10.52 -1.36
N PRO A 45 5.04 -11.21 -0.81
CA PRO A 45 4.84 -12.48 -0.10
C PRO A 45 3.82 -12.39 1.04
N THR A 46 3.80 -11.25 1.76
CA THR A 46 2.85 -10.97 2.85
C THR A 46 1.39 -10.87 2.39
N ARG A 47 1.13 -10.74 1.07
CA ARG A 47 -0.20 -10.57 0.49
C ARG A 47 -0.68 -11.80 -0.26
N ALA A 48 0.17 -12.82 -0.43
CA ALA A 48 -0.11 -13.99 -1.26
C ALA A 48 -1.38 -14.76 -0.86
N ALA A 49 -1.74 -14.73 0.43
CA ALA A 49 -2.93 -15.38 0.99
C ALA A 49 -4.14 -14.44 1.13
N THR A 50 -4.15 -13.28 0.46
CA THR A 50 -5.26 -12.31 0.61
C THR A 50 -6.55 -12.88 0.05
N GLU A 51 -7.57 -13.02 0.90
CA GLU A 51 -8.91 -13.40 0.48
C GLU A 51 -9.71 -12.20 -0.07
N PRO A 52 -10.59 -12.41 -1.07
CA PRO A 52 -11.46 -11.34 -1.59
C PRO A 52 -12.39 -10.74 -0.53
N LEU A 53 -12.79 -11.54 0.46
CA LEU A 53 -13.61 -11.13 1.60
C LEU A 53 -12.93 -11.61 2.87
N GLN A 54 -12.68 -10.69 3.80
CA GLN A 54 -12.03 -11.00 5.07
C GLN A 54 -12.58 -10.12 6.18
N TRP A 55 -12.90 -10.71 7.34
CA TRP A 55 -13.20 -9.92 8.52
C TRP A 55 -11.93 -9.28 9.08
N SER A 56 -11.92 -7.96 9.23
CA SER A 56 -10.82 -7.24 9.88
C SER A 56 -11.10 -7.10 11.36
N ALA A 57 -10.59 -8.02 12.19
CA ALA A 57 -10.72 -7.91 13.64
C ALA A 57 -10.12 -6.60 14.20
N LYS A 58 -9.04 -6.12 13.58
CA LYS A 58 -8.37 -4.85 13.92
C LYS A 58 -9.28 -3.62 13.75
N HIS A 59 -10.12 -3.62 12.74
CA HIS A 59 -10.98 -2.48 12.39
C HIS A 59 -12.46 -2.72 12.70
N GLY A 60 -12.85 -3.94 13.07
CA GLY A 60 -14.23 -4.30 13.37
C GLY A 60 -15.16 -4.26 12.16
N LEU A 61 -14.66 -4.52 10.95
CA LEU A 61 -15.41 -4.38 9.70
C LEU A 61 -15.03 -5.43 8.64
N LEU A 62 -15.85 -5.55 7.60
CA LEU A 62 -15.57 -6.41 6.46
C LEU A 62 -14.58 -5.75 5.50
N LYS A 63 -13.42 -6.37 5.27
CA LYS A 63 -12.47 -5.95 4.24
C LYS A 63 -12.74 -6.68 2.93
N ILE A 64 -12.86 -5.92 1.85
CA ILE A 64 -13.20 -6.39 0.51
C ILE A 64 -12.02 -6.09 -0.43
N SER A 65 -11.51 -7.10 -1.11
CA SER A 65 -10.35 -7.03 -1.99
C SER A 65 -10.73 -7.57 -3.38
N PRO A 66 -11.47 -6.79 -4.18
CA PRO A 66 -12.04 -7.27 -5.45
C PRO A 66 -10.97 -7.66 -6.47
N LEU A 67 -9.77 -7.09 -6.35
CA LEU A 67 -8.63 -7.36 -7.22
C LEU A 67 -7.67 -8.40 -6.63
N ALA A 68 -8.05 -9.15 -5.58
CA ALA A 68 -7.15 -10.07 -4.90
C ALA A 68 -6.44 -11.05 -5.85
N PHE A 69 -7.16 -11.55 -6.86
CA PHE A 69 -6.65 -12.51 -7.86
C PHE A 69 -6.09 -11.87 -9.13
N TRP A 70 -6.15 -10.55 -9.27
CA TRP A 70 -5.63 -9.88 -10.46
C TRP A 70 -4.12 -9.82 -10.40
N SER A 71 -3.48 -10.10 -11.53
CA SER A 71 -2.07 -9.76 -11.74
C SER A 71 -1.91 -8.28 -12.10
N GLU A 72 -0.70 -7.76 -12.00
CA GLU A 72 -0.33 -6.43 -12.50
C GLU A 72 -0.69 -6.28 -13.98
N ARG A 73 -0.50 -7.33 -14.78
CA ARG A 73 -0.89 -7.35 -16.19
C ARG A 73 -2.40 -7.16 -16.38
N ASP A 74 -3.23 -7.75 -15.53
CA ASP A 74 -4.69 -7.62 -15.62
C ASP A 74 -5.11 -6.18 -15.27
N VAL A 75 -4.45 -5.56 -14.28
CA VAL A 75 -4.67 -4.14 -13.93
C VAL A 75 -4.33 -3.24 -15.11
N TRP A 76 -3.16 -3.41 -15.72
CA TRP A 76 -2.78 -2.61 -16.89
C TRP A 76 -3.68 -2.84 -18.10
N ARG A 77 -4.10 -4.09 -18.35
CA ARG A 77 -5.06 -4.38 -19.42
C ARG A 77 -6.36 -3.61 -19.22
N TYR A 78 -6.87 -3.56 -17.99
CA TYR A 78 -8.09 -2.82 -17.68
C TYR A 78 -7.89 -1.31 -17.82
N ILE A 79 -6.79 -0.76 -17.30
CA ILE A 79 -6.44 0.66 -17.44
C ILE A 79 -6.46 1.07 -18.92
N GLN A 80 -5.81 0.30 -19.79
CA GLN A 80 -5.73 0.60 -21.21
C GLN A 80 -7.08 0.44 -21.93
N ALA A 81 -7.79 -0.66 -21.68
CA ALA A 81 -9.08 -0.92 -22.32
C ALA A 81 -10.15 0.12 -21.97
N HIS A 82 -10.08 0.69 -20.77
CA HIS A 82 -11.07 1.64 -20.26
C HIS A 82 -10.56 3.07 -20.15
N HIS A 83 -9.35 3.36 -20.67
CA HIS A 83 -8.73 4.69 -20.62
C HIS A 83 -8.72 5.30 -19.21
N VAL A 84 -8.46 4.46 -18.19
CA VAL A 84 -8.44 4.92 -16.79
C VAL A 84 -7.21 5.80 -16.58
N PRO A 85 -7.36 7.04 -16.08
CA PRO A 85 -6.21 7.87 -15.73
C PRO A 85 -5.34 7.18 -14.66
N TYR A 86 -4.04 7.18 -14.86
CA TYR A 86 -3.07 6.66 -13.90
C TYR A 86 -1.98 7.70 -13.61
N ASN A 87 -1.16 7.44 -12.60
CA ASN A 87 -0.11 8.36 -12.18
C ASN A 87 1.10 8.28 -13.12
N LEU A 88 1.48 9.40 -13.75
CA LEU A 88 2.59 9.48 -14.71
C LEU A 88 3.96 9.10 -14.11
N LEU A 89 4.11 9.09 -12.78
CA LEU A 89 5.33 8.57 -12.15
C LEU A 89 5.53 7.08 -12.43
N LEU A 90 4.47 6.31 -12.73
CA LEU A 90 4.61 4.91 -13.14
C LEU A 90 5.44 4.80 -14.42
N ASP A 91 5.27 5.71 -15.38
CA ASP A 91 6.05 5.76 -16.63
C ASP A 91 7.49 6.25 -16.41
N GLN A 92 7.75 6.92 -15.29
CA GLN A 92 9.05 7.43 -14.89
C GLN A 92 9.82 6.42 -14.03
N GLY A 93 9.40 5.15 -14.02
CA GLY A 93 10.08 4.06 -13.32
C GLY A 93 9.75 3.95 -11.83
N TYR A 94 8.62 4.48 -11.37
CA TYR A 94 8.12 4.30 -9.99
C TYR A 94 6.98 3.26 -9.92
N PRO A 95 7.25 1.95 -10.01
CA PRO A 95 6.21 0.92 -10.10
C PRO A 95 5.33 0.78 -8.84
N SER A 96 5.73 1.36 -7.70
CA SER A 96 4.91 1.41 -6.50
C SER A 96 5.08 2.75 -5.78
N LEU A 97 3.97 3.46 -5.58
CA LEU A 97 3.94 4.81 -5.02
C LEU A 97 3.48 4.85 -3.57
N GLY A 98 3.97 5.84 -2.83
CA GLY A 98 3.49 6.18 -1.48
C GLY A 98 4.10 7.51 -1.03
N CYS A 99 4.58 7.60 0.22
CA CYS A 99 5.20 8.85 0.69
C CYS A 99 6.48 9.16 -0.10
N THR A 100 6.67 10.40 -0.53
CA THR A 100 7.85 10.90 -1.25
C THR A 100 9.19 10.40 -0.67
N PRO A 101 9.48 10.52 0.65
CA PRO A 101 10.78 10.08 1.18
C PRO A 101 10.95 8.56 1.26
N CYS A 102 9.90 7.78 1.01
CA CYS A 102 9.90 6.31 1.11
C CYS A 102 9.64 5.64 -0.24
N THR A 103 9.77 6.39 -1.34
CA THR A 103 9.54 5.90 -2.71
C THR A 103 10.72 6.30 -3.58
N GLN A 104 11.31 5.34 -4.26
CA GLN A 104 12.37 5.55 -5.25
C GLN A 104 12.01 4.80 -6.54
N PRO A 105 12.55 5.24 -7.69
CA PRO A 105 12.39 4.48 -8.93
C PRO A 105 13.15 3.15 -8.82
N THR A 106 12.68 2.13 -9.54
CA THR A 106 13.35 0.82 -9.60
C THR A 106 13.08 0.13 -10.92
N SER A 107 14.08 -0.62 -11.41
CA SER A 107 13.97 -1.52 -12.55
C SER A 107 13.88 -3.00 -12.13
N GLY A 108 13.74 -3.27 -10.83
CA GLY A 108 13.76 -4.62 -10.28
C GLY A 108 12.50 -5.41 -10.58
N GLU A 109 12.60 -6.74 -10.56
CA GLU A 109 11.48 -7.67 -10.80
C GLU A 109 10.33 -7.49 -9.79
N ASN A 110 10.62 -6.97 -8.60
CA ASN A 110 9.63 -6.65 -7.60
C ASN A 110 9.20 -5.18 -7.72
N SER A 111 7.95 -4.95 -8.13
CA SER A 111 7.34 -3.62 -8.28
C SER A 111 7.37 -2.78 -7.00
N ARG A 112 7.55 -3.38 -5.83
CA ARG A 112 7.67 -2.69 -4.54
C ARG A 112 9.09 -2.49 -4.03
N ALA A 113 10.12 -2.88 -4.78
CA ALA A 113 11.52 -2.74 -4.36
C ALA A 113 11.94 -1.29 -4.08
N GLY A 114 11.31 -0.30 -4.73
CA GLY A 114 11.53 1.12 -4.46
C GLY A 114 10.90 1.64 -3.15
N ARG A 115 10.14 0.81 -2.42
CA ARG A 115 9.48 1.18 -1.16
C ARG A 115 10.41 0.89 0.01
N TRP A 116 10.75 1.91 0.80
CA TRP A 116 11.70 1.79 1.92
C TRP A 116 13.02 1.08 1.55
N ALA A 117 13.55 1.38 0.36
CA ALA A 117 14.81 0.84 -0.15
C ALA A 117 15.93 0.99 0.88
N GLY A 118 16.73 -0.06 1.07
CA GLY A 118 17.81 -0.10 2.07
C GLY A 118 17.35 -0.36 3.51
N SER A 119 16.07 -0.66 3.74
CA SER A 119 15.54 -1.10 5.03
C SER A 119 14.97 -2.52 4.96
N GLY A 120 14.76 -3.17 6.11
CA GLY A 120 14.07 -4.46 6.20
C GLY A 120 12.54 -4.38 6.15
N LYS A 121 11.97 -3.19 5.95
CA LYS A 121 10.52 -2.95 6.05
C LYS A 121 9.79 -3.33 4.76
N VAL A 122 8.78 -4.19 4.87
CA VAL A 122 7.99 -4.67 3.72
C VAL A 122 6.62 -4.00 3.64
N GLU A 123 5.95 -3.78 4.77
CA GLU A 123 4.58 -3.24 4.83
C GLU A 123 4.46 -2.01 5.72
N CYS A 124 3.58 -1.07 5.35
CA CYS A 124 3.35 0.15 6.14
C CYS A 124 2.44 -0.03 7.36
N GLY A 125 1.77 -1.18 7.50
CA GLY A 125 0.82 -1.44 8.60
C GLY A 125 -0.65 -1.13 8.30
N ILE A 126 -0.97 -0.54 7.13
CA ILE A 126 -2.37 -0.30 6.70
C ILE A 126 -3.15 -1.61 6.56
N HIS A 127 -2.49 -2.67 6.06
CA HIS A 127 -3.16 -3.94 5.75
C HIS A 127 -2.77 -5.09 6.69
N LEU A 128 -1.95 -4.81 7.71
CA LEU A 128 -1.53 -5.77 8.74
C LEU A 128 -2.56 -5.84 9.86
#